data_AF-A0A1A6FUC4-F1
#
_entry.id   AF-A0A1A6FUC4-F1
#
_cell.length_a   1.000
_cell.length_b   1.000
_cell.length_c   1.000
_cell.angle_alpha   90.00
_cell.angle_beta   90.00
_cell.angle_gamma   90.00
#
_symmetry.space_group_name_H-M   'P 1'
#
loop_
_entity.id
_entity.type
_entity.pdbx_description
1 polymer ?
#
loop_
_entity_poly.entity_id
_entity_poly.type
_entity_poly.pdbx_seq_one_letter_code
_entity_poly.pdbx_strand_id
1 'polypeptide(L)'
;MAKLRVAYEYTEAEDKSIRLGLFLIISGVVSLFIFGFCWLSPALQDLQATAANCTVLSVQQIGEVFECTFTCGTDCRGTSQYPCVQVYVNNSESNSRALLHSDQHQLLTNPKVQHPQDEFA
;
A
#
# COMPACT_ATOMS: atom_id res chain seq x y z
N MET A 1 18.26 56.27 26.05
CA MET A 1 18.08 54.96 25.35
C MET A 1 16.93 55.10 24.38
N ALA A 2 17.21 55.41 23.11
CA ALA A 2 16.18 55.64 22.10
C ALA A 2 16.02 54.39 21.21
N LYS A 3 14.76 53.99 21.05
CA LYS A 3 14.26 52.97 20.14
C LYS A 3 14.96 52.99 18.78
N LEU A 4 15.65 51.92 18.43
CA LEU A 4 15.81 51.52 17.03
C LEU A 4 14.65 50.56 16.70
N ARG A 5 13.44 51.11 16.54
CA ARG A 5 12.40 50.39 15.79
C ARG A 5 12.71 50.66 14.33
N VAL A 6 13.52 49.78 13.75
CA VAL A 6 13.69 49.69 12.29
C VAL A 6 12.32 49.29 11.75
N ALA A 7 11.52 50.29 11.40
CA ALA A 7 10.38 50.11 10.53
C ALA A 7 10.96 49.81 9.15
N TYR A 8 11.20 48.52 8.87
CA TYR A 8 11.50 48.06 7.53
C TYR A 8 10.19 48.13 6.78
N GLU A 9 9.94 49.25 6.10
CA GLU A 9 8.79 49.41 5.22
C GLU A 9 9.05 48.55 3.99
N TYR A 10 8.62 47.29 4.07
CA TYR A 10 8.70 46.33 2.98
C TYR A 10 7.88 46.85 1.80
N THR A 11 8.46 46.91 0.61
CA THR A 11 7.70 47.30 -0.59
C THR A 11 6.60 46.28 -0.88
N GLU A 12 5.50 46.70 -1.51
CA GLU A 12 4.34 45.82 -1.76
C GLU A 12 4.71 44.55 -2.55
N ALA A 13 5.75 44.63 -3.39
CA ALA A 13 6.31 43.50 -4.12
C ALA A 13 7.07 42.52 -3.22
N GLU A 14 7.76 43.02 -2.19
CA GLU A 14 8.54 42.20 -1.28
C GLU A 14 7.66 41.49 -0.23
N ASP A 15 6.55 42.10 0.23
CA ASP A 15 5.56 41.38 1.08
C ASP A 15 4.93 40.21 0.31
N LYS A 16 4.57 40.44 -0.96
CA LYS A 16 4.04 39.40 -1.85
C LYS A 16 5.06 38.27 -2.08
N SER A 17 6.33 38.62 -2.27
CA SER A 17 7.43 37.66 -2.42
C SER A 17 7.64 36.82 -1.14
N ILE A 18 7.67 37.46 0.03
CA ILE A 18 7.81 36.76 1.32
C ILE A 18 6.63 35.81 1.56
N ARG A 19 5.41 36.26 1.26
CA ARG A 19 4.21 35.45 1.44
C ARG A 19 4.20 34.24 0.51
N LEU A 20 4.66 34.39 -0.73
CA LEU A 20 4.87 33.28 -1.67
C LEU A 20 5.96 32.32 -1.17
N GLY A 21 7.09 32.84 -0.68
CA GLY A 21 8.15 32.03 -0.10
C GLY A 21 7.67 31.19 1.10
N LEU A 22 6.93 31.81 2.02
CA LEU A 22 6.29 31.11 3.15
C LEU A 22 5.32 30.03 2.67
N PHE A 23 4.50 30.32 1.67
CA PHE A 23 3.58 29.34 1.10
C PHE A 23 4.32 28.16 0.49
N LEU A 24 5.39 28.40 -0.28
CA LEU A 24 6.21 27.34 -0.87
C LEU A 24 6.87 26.48 0.20
N ILE A 25 7.41 27.07 1.26
CA ILE A 25 8.01 26.34 2.38
C ILE A 25 6.96 25.45 3.06
N ILE A 26 5.79 26.00 3.40
CA ILE A 26 4.71 25.25 4.03
C ILE A 26 4.24 24.11 3.11
N SER A 27 4.01 24.40 1.83
CA SER A 27 3.59 23.39 0.85
C SER A 27 4.62 22.29 0.66
N GLY A 28 5.91 22.62 0.67
CA GLY A 28 7.01 21.66 0.59
C GLY A 28 7.07 20.76 1.82
N VAL A 29 6.96 21.33 3.01
CA VAL A 29 6.90 20.55 4.26
C VAL A 29 5.68 19.63 4.23
N VAL A 30 4.49 20.14 3.95
CA VAL A 30 3.26 19.32 3.86
C VAL A 30 3.41 18.19 2.84
N SER A 31 3.98 18.47 1.67
CA SER A 31 4.22 17.46 0.63
C SER A 31 5.18 16.37 1.12
N LEU A 32 6.30 16.74 1.77
CA LEU A 32 7.25 15.77 2.33
C LEU A 32 6.61 14.90 3.41
N PHE A 33 5.76 15.48 4.25
CA PHE A 33 4.99 14.71 5.22
C PHE A 33 4.06 13.72 4.53
N ILE A 34 3.28 14.16 3.53
CA ILE A 34 2.39 13.27 2.76
C ILE A 34 3.19 12.13 2.10
N PHE A 35 4.33 12.43 1.46
CA PHE A 35 5.18 11.40 0.86
C PHE A 35 5.75 10.43 1.92
N GLY A 36 6.20 10.92 3.07
CA GLY A 36 6.70 10.06 4.14
C GLY A 36 5.62 9.10 4.67
N PHE A 37 4.42 9.60 4.94
CA PHE A 37 3.36 8.76 5.47
C PHE A 37 2.74 7.85 4.40
N CYS A 38 2.41 8.37 3.21
CA CYS A 38 1.69 7.60 2.20
C CYS A 38 2.58 6.68 1.37
N TRP A 39 3.85 7.05 1.12
CA TRP A 39 4.74 6.29 0.24
C TRP A 39 5.83 5.56 1.01
N LEU A 40 6.51 6.25 1.94
CA LEU A 40 7.62 5.63 2.65
C LEU A 40 7.14 4.59 3.66
N SER A 41 6.00 4.79 4.32
CA SER A 41 5.47 3.82 5.29
C SER A 41 5.16 2.44 4.69
N PRO A 42 4.41 2.32 3.58
CA PRO A 42 4.19 1.01 2.96
C PRO A 42 5.48 0.41 2.36
N ALA A 43 6.37 1.24 1.80
CA ALA A 43 7.65 0.76 1.28
C ALA A 43 8.58 0.21 2.39
N LEU A 44 8.57 0.82 3.57
CA LEU A 44 9.31 0.30 4.73
C LEU A 44 8.69 -0.97 5.28
N GLN A 45 7.36 -1.10 5.27
CA GLN A 45 6.69 -2.35 5.68
C GLN A 45 7.01 -3.50 4.73
N ASP A 46 7.09 -3.24 3.43
CA ASP A 46 7.52 -4.21 2.42
C ASP A 46 8.99 -4.61 2.62
N LEU A 47 9.90 -3.66 2.86
CA LEU A 47 11.30 -3.94 3.16
C LEU A 47 11.50 -4.67 4.51
N GLN A 48 10.62 -4.46 5.48
CA GLN A 48 10.63 -5.16 6.75
C GLN A 48 10.15 -6.62 6.61
N ALA A 49 9.41 -6.94 5.54
CA ALA A 49 9.10 -8.33 5.22
C ALA A 49 10.39 -9.04 4.80
N THR A 50 10.87 -9.94 5.66
CA THR A 50 12.09 -10.69 5.41
C THR A 50 11.85 -11.75 4.34
N ALA A 51 12.70 -11.76 3.30
CA ALA A 51 12.71 -12.81 2.31
C ALA A 51 13.12 -14.14 2.98
N ALA A 52 12.17 -15.07 3.10
CA ALA A 52 12.38 -16.37 3.72
C ALA A 52 12.10 -17.50 2.71
N ASN A 53 12.84 -18.59 2.82
CA ASN A 53 12.58 -19.79 2.03
C ASN A 53 11.37 -20.53 2.62
N CYS A 54 10.40 -20.84 1.77
CA CYS A 54 9.17 -21.54 2.12
C CYS A 54 9.09 -22.87 1.37
N THR A 55 8.77 -23.97 2.05
CA THR A 55 8.52 -25.27 1.42
C THR A 55 7.04 -25.60 1.45
N VAL A 56 6.49 -26.18 0.38
CA VAL A 56 5.05 -26.53 0.32
C VAL A 56 4.78 -27.76 1.19
N LEU A 57 3.85 -27.63 2.13
CA LEU A 57 3.39 -28.72 3.01
C LEU A 57 2.20 -29.47 2.40
N SER A 58 1.16 -28.72 2.03
CA SER A 58 -0.08 -29.31 1.51
C SER A 58 -0.89 -28.30 0.71
N VAL A 59 -1.69 -28.83 -0.20
CA VAL A 59 -2.67 -28.07 -0.99
C VAL A 59 -4.05 -28.62 -0.66
N GLN A 60 -4.92 -27.77 -0.13
CA GLN A 60 -6.28 -28.14 0.28
C GLN A 60 -7.28 -27.31 -0.52
N GLN A 61 -8.14 -28.00 -1.27
CA GLN A 61 -9.27 -27.36 -1.93
C GLN A 61 -10.42 -27.24 -0.93
N ILE A 62 -10.86 -26.02 -0.66
CA ILE A 62 -12.05 -25.79 0.15
C ILE A 62 -13.23 -25.72 -0.82
N GLY A 63 -14.25 -26.54 -0.60
CA GLY A 63 -15.48 -26.54 -1.41
C GLY A 63 -16.31 -25.24 -1.30
N GLU A 64 -15.74 -24.17 -0.75
CA GLU A 64 -16.29 -22.82 -0.73
C GLU A 64 -15.94 -22.15 -2.06
N VAL A 65 -16.99 -21.80 -2.81
CA VAL A 65 -16.89 -21.02 -4.04
C VAL A 65 -16.94 -19.53 -3.68
N PHE A 66 -16.02 -18.75 -4.24
CA PHE A 66 -15.94 -17.30 -4.01
C PHE A 66 -16.28 -16.53 -5.28
N GLU A 67 -17.02 -15.43 -5.14
CA GLU A 67 -17.36 -14.53 -6.23
C GLU A 67 -16.20 -13.57 -6.49
N CYS A 68 -15.47 -13.79 -7.58
CA CYS A 68 -14.56 -12.82 -8.14
C CYS A 68 -15.36 -11.85 -9.01
N THR A 69 -15.23 -10.54 -8.77
CA THR A 69 -15.78 -9.54 -9.70
C THR A 69 -14.69 -9.13 -10.68
N PHE A 70 -14.82 -9.53 -11.94
CA PHE A 70 -13.93 -9.07 -13.00
C PHE A 70 -14.54 -7.85 -13.70
N THR A 71 -13.69 -6.91 -14.09
CA THR A 71 -14.09 -5.75 -14.90
C THR A 71 -13.65 -6.01 -16.34
N CYS A 72 -14.60 -6.09 -17.27
CA CYS A 72 -14.30 -6.22 -18.70
C CYS A 72 -14.60 -4.88 -19.38
N GLY A 73 -13.67 -3.93 -19.24
CA GLY A 73 -13.80 -2.60 -19.84
C GLY A 73 -14.74 -1.64 -19.09
N THR A 74 -15.17 -0.58 -19.79
CA THR A 74 -15.65 0.67 -19.18
C THR A 74 -16.99 0.56 -18.44
N ASP A 75 -17.75 -0.52 -18.59
CA ASP A 75 -19.07 -0.63 -17.94
C ASP A 75 -19.58 -2.06 -17.70
N CYS A 76 -18.72 -3.08 -17.75
CA CYS A 76 -19.16 -4.42 -17.35
C CYS A 76 -18.35 -4.98 -16.18
N ARG A 77 -19.10 -5.28 -15.12
CA ARG A 77 -18.67 -6.04 -13.95
C ARG A 77 -19.31 -7.41 -14.06
N GLY A 78 -18.52 -8.41 -14.40
CA GLY A 78 -18.94 -9.81 -14.35
C GLY A 78 -18.56 -10.41 -13.01
N THR A 79 -19.43 -11.23 -12.43
CA THR A 79 -19.09 -12.06 -11.27
C THR A 79 -18.84 -13.48 -11.75
N SER A 80 -17.68 -14.03 -11.41
CA SER A 80 -17.29 -15.41 -11.70
C SER A 80 -17.02 -16.14 -10.38
N GLN A 81 -17.63 -17.31 -10.20
CA GLN A 81 -17.42 -18.14 -9.02
C GLN A 81 -16.27 -19.11 -9.28
N TYR A 82 -15.22 -19.03 -8.47
CA TYR A 82 -14.10 -19.96 -8.53
C TYR A 82 -13.96 -20.73 -7.21
N PRO A 83 -13.59 -22.02 -7.25
CA PRO A 83 -13.33 -22.80 -6.05
C PRO A 83 -12.04 -22.32 -5.36
N CYS A 84 -12.04 -22.27 -4.03
CA CYS A 84 -10.87 -21.88 -3.24
C CYS A 84 -9.84 -23.00 -3.13
N VAL A 85 -8.57 -22.65 -3.32
CA VAL A 85 -7.41 -23.48 -2.94
C VAL A 85 -6.61 -22.79 -1.84
N GLN A 86 -6.28 -23.53 -0.78
CA GLN A 86 -5.36 -23.16 0.29
C GLN A 86 -4.07 -23.98 0.20
N VAL A 87 -2.95 -23.33 -0.07
CA VAL A 87 -1.59 -23.89 -0.02
C VAL A 87 -0.94 -23.52 1.31
N TYR A 88 -0.64 -24.53 2.11
CA TYR A 88 0.11 -24.39 3.34
C TYR A 88 1.59 -24.52 3.03
N VAL A 89 2.40 -23.60 3.54
CA VAL A 89 3.85 -23.61 3.43
C VAL A 89 4.50 -23.64 4.80
N ASN A 90 5.64 -24.31 4.90
CA ASN A 90 6.51 -24.26 6.05
C ASN A 90 7.53 -23.15 5.84
N ASN A 91 7.54 -22.15 6.71
CA ASN A 91 8.53 -21.09 6.67
C ASN A 91 9.81 -21.54 7.37
N SER A 92 10.95 -21.50 6.68
CA SER A 92 12.25 -21.90 7.22
C SER A 92 12.69 -21.08 8.44
N GLU A 93 12.25 -19.82 8.56
CA GLU A 93 12.59 -18.94 9.68
C GLU A 93 11.82 -19.32 10.95
N SER A 94 10.50 -19.54 10.83
CA SER A 94 9.63 -19.80 11.99
C SER A 94 9.32 -21.28 12.22
N ASN A 95 9.73 -22.17 11.30
CA ASN A 95 9.35 -23.59 11.23
C ASN A 95 7.86 -23.84 11.52
N SER A 96 7.03 -22.87 11.14
CA SER A 96 5.61 -22.84 11.44
C SER A 96 4.82 -22.92 10.15
N ARG A 97 3.67 -23.61 10.22
CA ARG A 97 2.71 -23.65 9.12
C ARG A 97 2.16 -22.23 8.87
N ALA A 98 2.27 -21.77 7.64
CA ALA A 98 1.72 -20.49 7.18
C ALA A 98 0.88 -20.71 5.93
N LEU A 99 -0.09 -19.82 5.70
CA LEU A 99 -0.89 -19.80 4.48
C LEU A 99 -0.15 -18.94 3.45
N LEU A 100 0.13 -19.52 2.28
CA LEU A 100 0.72 -18.79 1.17
C LEU A 100 -0.29 -17.75 0.63
N HIS A 101 0.15 -16.55 0.30
CA HIS A 101 -0.68 -15.58 -0.42
C HIS A 101 0.20 -14.95 -1.48
N SER A 102 -0.33 -14.81 -2.70
CA SER A 102 0.47 -14.27 -3.81
C SER A 102 0.66 -12.76 -3.72
N ASP A 103 -0.32 -12.04 -3.19
CA ASP A 103 -0.26 -10.59 -3.05
C ASP A 103 -1.00 -10.11 -1.80
N GLN A 104 -0.59 -8.95 -1.28
CA GLN A 104 -1.29 -8.29 -0.17
C GLN A 104 -2.73 -7.96 -0.55
N HIS A 105 -3.00 -7.63 -1.82
CA HIS A 105 -4.36 -7.38 -2.31
C HIS A 105 -5.26 -8.62 -2.20
N GLN A 106 -4.72 -9.82 -2.41
CA GLN A 106 -5.42 -11.09 -2.21
C GLN A 106 -5.74 -11.31 -0.72
N LEU A 107 -4.80 -10.99 0.17
CA LEU A 107 -5.02 -11.08 1.63
C LEU A 107 -6.14 -10.15 2.11
N LEU A 108 -6.22 -8.90 1.59
CA LEU A 108 -7.27 -7.96 1.99
C LEU A 108 -8.64 -8.30 1.41
N THR A 109 -8.67 -8.77 0.15
CA THR A 109 -9.93 -9.08 -0.54
C THR A 109 -10.49 -10.42 -0.08
N ASN A 110 -9.62 -11.40 0.15
CA ASN A 110 -10.03 -12.74 0.52
C ASN A 110 -8.95 -13.45 1.36
N PRO A 111 -8.88 -13.18 2.67
CA PRO A 111 -7.84 -13.72 3.56
C PRO A 111 -7.88 -15.25 3.73
N LYS A 112 -8.87 -15.93 3.12
CA LYS A 112 -9.04 -17.39 3.17
C LYS A 112 -8.59 -18.11 1.91
N VAL A 113 -8.26 -17.40 0.82
CA VAL A 113 -8.11 -18.00 -0.52
C VAL A 113 -6.85 -17.46 -1.19
N GLN A 114 -6.21 -18.31 -2.00
CA GLN A 114 -4.90 -18.02 -2.56
C GLN A 114 -4.91 -17.81 -4.07
N HIS A 115 -5.77 -18.51 -4.82
CA HIS A 115 -5.92 -18.37 -6.28
C HIS A 115 -7.27 -18.88 -6.79
N PRO A 116 -7.78 -18.33 -7.91
CA PRO A 116 -8.75 -19.00 -8.77
C PRO A 116 -8.14 -20.21 -9.47
N GLN A 117 -8.83 -21.35 -9.39
CA GLN A 117 -8.36 -22.64 -9.88
C GLN A 117 -8.31 -22.75 -11.41
N ASP A 118 -8.74 -21.72 -12.12
CA ASP A 118 -8.86 -21.68 -13.59
C ASP A 118 -7.52 -21.43 -14.33
N GLU A 119 -6.41 -21.17 -13.61
CA GLU A 119 -5.09 -20.91 -14.24
C GLU A 119 -4.21 -22.18 -14.37
N PHE A 120 -4.70 -23.35 -13.96
CA PHE A 120 -3.95 -24.63 -14.01
C PHE A 120 -4.38 -25.57 -15.16
N ALA A 121 -5.12 -25.07 -16.15
CA ALA A 121 -5.57 -25.82 -17.33
C ALA A 121 -4.88 -25.35 -18.62
#